data_AF-A0A2D7VRR1-F1
#
_entry.id   AF-A0A2D7VRR1-F1
#
_cell.length_a   1.000
_cell.length_b   1.000
_cell.length_c   1.000
_cell.angle_alpha   90.00
_cell.angle_beta   90.00
_cell.angle_gamma   90.00
#
_symmetry.space_group_name_H-M   'P 1'
#
loop_
_entity.id
_entity.type
_entity.pdbx_description
1 polymer ?
#
loop_
_entity_poly.entity_id
_entity_poly.type
_entity_poly.pdbx_seq_one_letter_code
_entity_poly.pdbx_strand_id
1 'polypeptide(L)'
;MVALLLSNAAIAQFTIPPKPTKQSEQTSLYDYINLLSNSEKNALEQKLLRYSDSTSTQIVVAIIGTSNGDDLALVGAKWGQQWGIGQ
;
A
#
# COMPACT_ATOMS: atom_id res chain seq x y z
N MET A 1 47.43 -7.75 5.69
CA MET A 1 46.03 -8.19 5.80
C MET A 1 45.19 -6.93 5.92
N VAL A 2 44.53 -6.48 4.85
CA VAL A 2 43.75 -5.23 4.85
C VAL A 2 42.34 -5.57 5.32
N ALA A 3 41.98 -5.09 6.51
CA ALA A 3 40.63 -5.23 7.06
C ALA A 3 39.72 -4.16 6.44
N LEU A 4 38.75 -4.59 5.63
CA LEU A 4 37.71 -3.74 5.06
C LEU A 4 36.54 -3.67 6.05
N LEU A 5 36.46 -2.60 6.84
CA LEU A 5 35.29 -2.28 7.65
C LEU A 5 34.20 -1.71 6.74
N LEU A 6 33.31 -2.59 6.26
CA LEU A 6 32.09 -2.18 5.58
C LEU A 6 31.05 -1.80 6.64
N SER A 7 30.86 -0.49 6.82
CA SER A 7 29.74 0.08 7.55
C SER A 7 28.44 -0.29 6.81
N ASN A 8 27.82 -1.41 7.17
CA ASN A 8 26.49 -1.76 6.66
C ASN A 8 25.47 -0.76 7.23
N ALA A 9 25.19 0.30 6.48
CA ALA A 9 23.94 1.05 6.64
C ALA A 9 22.81 0.10 6.23
N ALA A 10 22.21 -0.57 7.21
CA ALA A 10 21.02 -1.38 6.99
C ALA A 10 19.87 -0.45 6.57
N ILE A 11 19.68 -0.25 5.27
CA ILE A 11 18.46 0.35 4.75
C ILE A 11 17.35 -0.67 5.01
N ALA A 12 16.41 -0.32 5.88
CA ALA A 12 15.28 -1.18 6.21
C ALA A 12 14.32 -1.23 5.01
N GLN A 13 14.10 -2.43 4.45
CA GLN A 13 13.15 -2.63 3.36
C GLN A 13 11.74 -2.15 3.75
N PHE A 14 10.97 -1.64 2.78
CA PHE A 14 9.58 -1.30 3.01
C PHE A 14 8.80 -2.53 3.46
N THR A 15 8.21 -2.44 4.65
CA THR A 15 7.42 -3.52 5.22
C THR A 15 5.97 -3.36 4.81
N ILE A 16 5.47 -4.29 3.99
CA ILE A 16 4.07 -4.32 3.58
C ILE A 16 3.21 -4.69 4.79
N PRO A 17 2.18 -3.89 5.13
CA PRO A 17 1.30 -4.18 6.24
C PRO A 17 0.47 -5.45 5.99
N PRO A 18 0.04 -6.15 7.06
CA PRO A 18 -0.83 -7.30 6.92
C PRO A 18 -2.16 -6.92 6.28
N LYS A 19 -2.73 -7.82 5.48
CA LYS A 19 -4.06 -7.64 4.89
C LYS A 19 -5.10 -7.46 6.02
N PRO A 20 -5.95 -6.43 5.97
CA PRO A 20 -7.03 -6.28 6.94
C PRO A 20 -7.95 -7.51 6.94
N THR A 21 -8.15 -8.09 8.11
CA THR A 21 -8.95 -9.31 8.28
C THR A 21 -10.42 -9.02 8.54
N LYS A 22 -10.76 -7.82 9.01
CA LYS A 22 -12.16 -7.45 9.26
C LYS A 22 -12.78 -6.89 7.99
N GLN A 23 -13.98 -7.37 7.65
CA GLN A 23 -14.78 -6.85 6.53
C GLN A 23 -14.99 -5.33 6.63
N SER A 24 -15.13 -4.79 7.85
CA SER A 24 -15.28 -3.36 8.11
C SER A 24 -14.03 -2.52 7.81
N GLU A 25 -12.87 -3.17 7.72
CA GLU A 25 -11.56 -2.54 7.46
C GLU A 25 -11.08 -2.83 6.02
N GLN A 26 -11.80 -3.68 5.26
CA GLN A 26 -11.56 -3.91 3.84
C GLN A 26 -12.15 -2.79 3.01
N THR A 27 -11.57 -1.60 3.14
CA THR A 27 -11.86 -0.45 2.30
C THR A 27 -11.03 -0.53 1.02
N SER A 28 -11.49 0.12 -0.06
CA SER A 28 -10.67 0.29 -1.28
C SER A 28 -9.55 1.34 -1.10
N LEU A 29 -9.47 1.99 0.07
CA LEU A 29 -8.56 3.10 0.35
C LEU A 29 -7.89 2.94 1.71
N TYR A 30 -6.55 2.96 1.72
CA TYR A 30 -5.70 2.86 2.90
C TYR A 30 -4.78 4.08 2.97
N ASP A 31 -5.11 5.02 3.85
CA ASP A 31 -4.30 6.22 4.05
C ASP A 31 -3.48 6.09 5.35
N TYR A 32 -2.19 5.73 5.22
CA TYR A 32 -1.32 5.48 6.37
C TYR A 32 -0.70 6.76 6.96
N ILE A 33 -0.87 7.91 6.30
CA ILE A 33 -0.31 9.19 6.74
C ILE A 33 -1.40 10.23 7.04
N ASN A 34 -2.67 9.86 6.93
CA ASN A 34 -3.82 10.75 7.05
C ASN A 34 -3.68 12.00 6.17
N LEU A 35 -3.27 11.78 4.92
CA LEU A 35 -3.12 12.85 3.93
C LEU A 35 -4.48 13.44 3.53
N LEU A 36 -5.51 12.60 3.42
CA LEU A 36 -6.84 12.99 2.96
C LEU A 36 -7.72 13.44 4.12
N SER A 37 -8.49 14.50 3.91
CA SER A 37 -9.60 14.85 4.80
C SER A 37 -10.70 13.77 4.75
N ASN A 38 -11.54 13.72 5.79
CA ASN A 38 -12.66 12.78 5.84
C ASN A 38 -13.59 12.88 4.61
N SER A 39 -13.82 14.10 4.10
CA SER A 39 -14.60 14.32 2.90
C SER A 39 -13.95 13.75 1.64
N GLU A 40 -12.64 13.94 1.47
CA GLU A 40 -11.89 13.42 0.31
C GLU A 40 -11.80 11.91 0.35
N LYS A 41 -11.55 11.35 1.55
CA LYS A 41 -11.53 9.91 1.79
C LYS A 41 -12.86 9.27 1.39
N ASN A 42 -13.98 9.81 1.88
CA ASN A 42 -15.32 9.32 1.56
C ASN A 42 -15.61 9.44 0.06
N ALA A 43 -15.27 10.56 -0.57
CA ALA A 43 -15.49 10.76 -2.01
C ALA A 43 -14.68 9.76 -2.85
N LEU A 44 -13.42 9.52 -2.49
CA LEU A 44 -12.55 8.59 -3.19
C LEU A 44 -13.00 7.14 -3.00
N GLU A 45 -13.32 6.73 -1.76
CA GLU A 45 -13.85 5.40 -1.48
C GLU A 45 -15.13 5.11 -2.29
N GLN A 46 -16.07 6.05 -2.31
CA GLN A 46 -17.31 5.90 -3.09
C GLN A 46 -17.03 5.77 -4.59
N LYS A 47 -16.05 6.52 -5.11
CA LYS A 47 -15.65 6.41 -6.51
C LYS A 47 -15.05 5.04 -6.83
N LEU A 48 -14.17 4.52 -5.96
CA LEU A 48 -13.54 3.21 -6.12
C LEU A 48 -14.56 2.08 -6.06
N LEU A 49 -15.51 2.14 -5.10
CA LEU A 49 -16.63 1.21 -4.98
C LEU A 49 -17.49 1.17 -6.26
N ARG A 50 -17.92 2.33 -6.76
CA ARG A 50 -18.72 2.42 -7.99
C ARG A 50 -17.99 1.90 -9.22
N TYR A 51 -16.68 2.13 -9.32
CA TYR A 51 -15.89 1.62 -10.42
C TYR A 51 -15.75 0.10 -10.35
N SER A 52 -15.50 -0.42 -9.15
CA SER A 52 -15.40 -1.86 -8.91
C SER A 52 -16.69 -2.59 -9.30
N ASP A 53 -17.84 -2.05 -8.87
CA ASP A 53 -19.18 -2.56 -9.20
C ASP A 53 -19.47 -2.53 -10.71
N SER A 54 -19.09 -1.44 -11.40
CA SER A 54 -19.40 -1.28 -12.83
C SER A 54 -18.45 -2.02 -13.79
N THR A 55 -17.28 -2.46 -13.33
CA THR A 55 -16.25 -3.06 -14.20
C THR A 55 -15.84 -4.47 -13.78
N SER A 56 -16.38 -5.00 -12.68
CA SER A 56 -15.93 -6.29 -12.09
C SER A 56 -14.42 -6.31 -11.82
N THR A 57 -13.81 -5.15 -11.56
CA THR A 57 -12.39 -5.02 -11.19
C THR A 57 -12.24 -4.70 -9.72
N GLN A 58 -11.16 -5.16 -9.08
CA GLN A 58 -10.81 -4.74 -7.72
C GLN A 58 -9.73 -3.66 -7.77
N ILE A 59 -10.04 -2.45 -7.31
CA ILE A 59 -9.08 -1.35 -7.20
C ILE A 59 -8.85 -1.01 -5.73
N VAL A 60 -7.58 -0.97 -5.35
CA VAL A 60 -7.13 -0.57 -4.01
C VAL A 60 -6.12 0.57 -4.15
N VAL A 61 -6.28 1.59 -3.33
CA VAL A 61 -5.38 2.73 -3.22
C VAL A 61 -4.74 2.71 -1.84
N ALA A 62 -3.40 2.74 -1.79
CA ALA A 62 -2.64 2.84 -0.55
C ALA A 62 -1.75 4.09 -0.59
N ILE A 63 -1.79 4.90 0.47
CA ILE A 63 -1.00 6.13 0.62
C ILE A 63 -0.01 5.92 1.75
N ILE A 64 1.28 5.94 1.40
CA ILE A 64 2.40 5.75 2.33
C ILE A 64 3.28 7.00 2.37
N GLY A 65 3.89 7.28 3.51
CA GLY A 65 4.79 8.44 3.64
C GLY A 65 6.16 8.24 3.01
N THR A 66 6.64 7.00 2.97
CA THR A 66 7.95 6.64 2.41
C THR A 66 7.97 5.16 2.02
N SER A 67 8.71 4.84 0.96
CA SER A 67 9.07 3.47 0.59
C SER A 67 10.42 3.03 1.19
N ASN A 68 11.00 3.81 2.12
CA ASN A 68 12.36 3.61 2.63
C ASN A 68 13.45 3.55 1.55
N GLY A 69 13.20 4.19 0.40
CA GLY A 69 14.11 4.14 -0.76
C GLY A 69 13.87 2.97 -1.71
N ASP A 70 12.89 2.09 -1.42
CA ASP A 70 12.50 1.02 -2.32
C ASP A 70 11.75 1.57 -3.55
N ASP A 71 11.85 0.83 -4.66
CA ASP A 71 11.09 1.08 -5.88
C ASP A 71 9.58 0.90 -5.64
N LEU A 72 8.80 1.96 -5.90
CA LEU A 72 7.35 1.97 -5.66
C LEU A 72 6.58 0.98 -6.53
N ALA A 73 7.03 0.71 -7.75
CA ALA A 73 6.37 -0.26 -8.62
C ALA A 73 6.58 -1.68 -8.09
N LEU A 74 7.78 -2.00 -7.62
CA LEU A 74 8.07 -3.28 -6.98
C LEU A 74 7.33 -3.43 -5.65
N VAL A 75 7.29 -2.39 -4.81
CA VAL A 75 6.52 -2.38 -3.56
C VAL A 75 5.03 -2.62 -3.86
N GLY A 76 4.46 -1.91 -4.83
CA GLY A 76 3.07 -2.07 -5.25
C GLY A 76 2.76 -3.49 -5.76
N ALA A 77 3.64 -4.05 -6.60
CA ALA A 77 3.49 -5.41 -7.12
C ALA A 77 3.52 -6.47 -6.00
N LYS A 78 4.50 -6.37 -5.08
CA LYS A 78 4.59 -7.26 -3.92
C LYS A 78 3.37 -7.13 -3.01
N TRP A 79 2.90 -5.91 -2.79
CA TRP A 79 1.72 -5.64 -1.96
C TRP A 79 0.47 -6.25 -2.57
N GLY A 80 0.23 -6.04 -3.87
CA GLY A 80 -0.89 -6.65 -4.58
C GLY A 80 -0.88 -8.16 -4.51
N GLN A 81 0.29 -8.79 -4.66
CA GLN A 81 0.46 -10.23 -4.56
C GLN A 81 0.22 -10.74 -3.12
N GLN A 82 0.79 -10.08 -2.11
CA GLN A 82 0.62 -10.45 -0.70
C GLN A 82 -0.83 -10.32 -0.22
N TRP A 83 -1.56 -9.34 -0.76
CA TRP A 83 -2.97 -9.13 -0.43
C TRP A 83 -3.94 -9.90 -1.32
N GLY A 84 -3.48 -10.47 -2.43
CA GLY A 84 -4.31 -11.17 -3.41
C GLY A 84 -5.36 -10.25 -4.05
N ILE A 85 -4.95 -9.05 -4.45
CA ILE A 85 -5.85 -8.08 -5.10
C ILE A 85 -6.17 -8.59 -6.51
N GLY A 86 -7.46 -8.75 -6.82
CA GLY A 86 -7.95 -9.20 -8.13
C GLY A 86 -7.91 -10.72 -8.37
N GLN A 87 -7.72 -11.54 -7.34
CA GLN A 87 -7.96 -13.00 -7.39
C GLN A 87 -9.44 -13.35 -7.22
#